data_AF-A0A947TEF1-F1
#
_entry.id   AF-A0A947TEF1-F1
#
_cell.length_a   1.000
_cell.length_b   1.000
_cell.length_c   1.000
_cell.angle_alpha   90.00
_cell.angle_beta   90.00
_cell.angle_gamma   90.00
#
_symmetry.space_group_name_H-M   'P 1'
#
loop_
_entity.id
_entity.type
_entity.pdbx_description
1 polymer ?
#
loop_
_entity_poly.entity_id
_entity_poly.type
_entity_poly.pdbx_seq_one_letter_code
_entity_poly.pdbx_strand_id
1 'polypeptide(L)'
;MRKDSVFDLKCIANNINHYLIDPGKPQQQGAVENSHSLDQRIFYNYLLKPKTLEEYRYKLTLWNMWYNELENIALDGLTPNEYLYLWKVQNVLS
;
A
#
# COMPACT_ATOMS: atom_id res chain seq x y z
N MET A 1 16.72 -18.06 18.13
CA MET A 1 16.74 -17.54 16.75
C MET A 1 15.42 -17.94 16.09
N ARG A 2 14.68 -17.00 15.49
CA ARG A 2 13.45 -17.32 14.75
C ARG A 2 13.83 -18.17 13.54
N LYS A 3 13.04 -19.21 13.23
CA LYS A 3 13.19 -20.00 12.01
C LYS A 3 12.60 -19.20 10.85
N ASP A 4 13.31 -19.14 9.73
CA ASP A 4 12.82 -18.47 8.52
C ASP A 4 11.57 -19.15 7.97
N SER A 5 10.55 -18.35 7.69
CA SER A 5 9.31 -18.79 7.05
C SER A 5 9.49 -18.91 5.53
N VAL A 6 8.52 -19.52 4.85
CA VAL A 6 8.49 -19.60 3.38
C VAL A 6 8.56 -18.21 2.73
N PHE A 7 7.95 -17.20 3.35
CA PHE A 7 7.99 -15.83 2.85
C PHE A 7 9.37 -15.19 3.08
N ASP A 8 9.99 -15.41 4.25
CA ASP A 8 11.35 -14.92 4.55
C ASP A 8 12.36 -15.44 3.51
N LEU A 9 12.29 -16.74 3.18
CA LEU A 9 13.13 -17.35 2.15
C LEU A 9 12.89 -16.74 0.76
N LYS A 10 11.64 -16.41 0.43
CA LYS A 10 11.31 -15.76 -0.85
C LYS A 10 11.84 -14.33 -0.91
N CYS A 11 11.76 -13.56 0.18
CA CYS A 11 12.34 -12.23 0.27
C CYS A 11 13.86 -12.28 0.07
N ILE A 12 14.55 -13.20 0.77
CA ILE A 12 16.00 -13.42 0.61
C ILE A 12 16.35 -13.73 -0.84
N ALA A 13 15.62 -14.63 -1.49
CA ALA A 13 15.85 -15.00 -2.89
C ALA A 13 15.66 -13.84 -3.88
N ASN A 14 14.90 -12.80 -3.50
CA ASN A 14 14.71 -11.59 -4.30
C ASN A 14 15.54 -10.40 -3.80
N ASN A 15 16.50 -10.63 -2.90
CA ASN A 15 17.33 -9.58 -2.29
C ASN A 15 16.50 -8.48 -1.59
N ILE A 16 15.38 -8.87 -0.97
CA ILE A 16 14.48 -8.00 -0.20
C ILE A 16 14.76 -8.20 1.29
N ASN A 17 15.13 -7.14 1.98
CA ASN A 17 15.24 -7.15 3.44
C ASN A 17 13.84 -7.12 4.06
N HIS A 18 13.46 -8.20 4.75
CA HIS A 18 12.15 -8.30 5.40
C HIS A 18 12.21 -7.74 6.83
N TYR A 19 11.58 -6.59 7.04
CA TYR A 19 11.47 -5.93 8.34
C TYR A 19 10.15 -6.28 9.01
N LEU A 20 10.21 -6.66 10.29
CA LEU A 20 9.04 -6.84 11.14
C LEU A 20 8.88 -5.61 12.03
N ILE A 21 7.63 -5.27 12.34
CA ILE A 21 7.32 -4.23 13.32
C ILE A 21 7.83 -4.69 14.69
N ASP A 22 8.56 -3.82 15.35
CA ASP A 22 9.02 -4.08 16.70
C ASP A 22 7.81 -4.10 17.66
N PRO A 23 7.71 -5.09 18.55
CA PRO A 23 6.67 -5.11 19.58
C PRO A 23 6.64 -3.79 20.37
N GLY A 24 5.46 -3.20 20.51
CA GLY A 24 5.27 -1.93 21.21
C GLY A 24 5.59 -0.68 20.38
N LYS A 25 5.87 -0.79 19.07
CA LYS A 25 6.09 0.35 18.17
C LYS A 25 5.03 0.44 17.05
N PRO A 26 3.73 0.60 17.35
CA PRO A 26 2.67 0.68 16.35
C PRO A 26 2.86 1.85 15.36
N GLN A 27 3.64 2.87 15.73
CA GLN A 27 3.93 4.01 14.88
C GLN A 27 4.67 3.61 13.58
N GLN A 28 5.38 2.48 13.57
CA GLN A 28 6.06 1.97 12.36
C GLN A 28 5.07 1.59 11.24
N GLN A 29 3.79 1.35 11.57
CA GLN A 29 2.74 0.99 10.62
C GLN A 29 1.75 2.13 10.34
N GLY A 30 1.96 3.31 10.95
CA GLY A 30 0.97 4.39 10.94
C GLY A 30 0.53 4.83 9.53
N ALA A 31 1.44 4.86 8.56
CA ALA A 31 1.10 5.18 7.17
C ALA A 31 0.17 4.14 6.54
N VAL A 32 0.39 2.85 6.81
CA VAL A 32 -0.42 1.75 6.29
C VAL A 32 -1.81 1.76 6.93
N GLU A 33 -1.89 1.94 8.25
CA GLU A 33 -3.17 2.02 8.97
C GLU A 33 -4.00 3.23 8.49
N ASN A 34 -3.36 4.36 8.20
CA ASN A 34 -4.02 5.54 7.65
C ASN A 34 -4.59 5.28 6.24
N SER A 35 -3.82 4.63 5.37
CA SER A 35 -4.27 4.23 4.02
C SER A 35 -5.46 3.27 4.11
N HIS A 36 -5.38 2.23 4.94
CA HIS A 36 -6.49 1.29 5.17
C HIS A 36 -7.74 1.97 5.74
N SER A 37 -7.57 2.91 6.67
CA SER A 37 -8.69 3.67 7.22
C SER A 37 -9.40 4.51 6.15
N LEU A 38 -8.64 5.08 5.22
CA LEU A 38 -9.21 5.85 4.11
C LEU A 38 -9.93 4.94 3.11
N ASP A 39 -9.34 3.81 2.74
CA ASP A 39 -9.98 2.80 1.89
C ASP A 39 -11.30 2.32 2.51
N GLN A 40 -11.30 2.04 3.82
CA GLN A 40 -12.49 1.66 4.56
C GLN A 40 -13.55 2.75 4.52
N ARG A 41 -13.16 3.99 4.80
CA ARG A 41 -14.08 5.11 4.82
C ARG A 41 -14.67 5.35 3.44
N ILE A 42 -13.85 5.50 2.41
CA ILE A 42 -14.33 5.95 1.10
C ILE A 42 -14.79 4.76 0.24
N PHE A 43 -13.89 3.82 -0.06
CA PHE A 43 -14.18 2.74 -1.00
C PHE A 43 -15.21 1.75 -0.45
N TYR A 44 -15.04 1.29 0.79
CA TYR A 44 -15.93 0.26 1.35
C TYR A 44 -17.24 0.80 1.93
N ASN A 45 -17.23 2.01 2.51
CA ASN A 45 -18.42 2.56 3.17
C ASN A 45 -19.20 3.58 2.32
N TYR A 46 -18.53 4.48 1.58
CA TYR A 46 -19.22 5.54 0.82
C TYR A 46 -19.53 5.18 -0.64
N LEU A 47 -18.64 4.48 -1.34
CA LEU A 47 -18.87 4.12 -2.73
C LEU A 47 -19.92 3.01 -2.88
N LEU A 48 -20.58 3.00 -4.04
CA LEU A 48 -21.58 1.99 -4.36
C LEU A 48 -20.95 0.59 -4.42
N LYS A 49 -21.45 -0.28 -3.53
CA LYS A 49 -20.98 -1.66 -3.40
C LYS A 49 -21.09 -2.42 -4.73
N PRO A 50 -19.99 -3.01 -5.21
CA PRO A 50 -20.02 -3.85 -6.41
C PRO A 50 -20.91 -5.07 -6.21
N LYS A 51 -21.60 -5.51 -7.28
CA LYS A 51 -22.51 -6.65 -7.25
C LYS A 51 -21.84 -7.96 -7.66
N THR A 52 -20.71 -7.87 -8.36
CA THR A 52 -19.94 -9.02 -8.83
C THR A 52 -18.46 -8.87 -8.43
N LEU A 53 -17.75 -9.99 -8.39
CA LEU A 53 -16.30 -10.00 -8.16
C LEU A 53 -15.55 -9.24 -9.26
N GLU A 54 -16.03 -9.31 -10.50
CA GLU A 54 -15.45 -8.60 -11.64
C GLU A 54 -15.61 -7.08 -11.49
N GLU A 55 -16.81 -6.62 -11.16
CA GLU A 55 -17.07 -5.21 -10.89
C GLU A 55 -16.25 -4.71 -9.69
N TYR A 56 -16.08 -5.56 -8.67
CA TYR A 56 -15.27 -5.25 -7.50
C TYR A 56 -13.81 -5.02 -7.88
N ARG A 57 -13.22 -5.94 -8.66
CA ARG A 57 -11.85 -5.81 -9.16
C ARG A 57 -11.69 -4.54 -9.98
N TYR A 58 -12.62 -4.29 -10.91
CA TYR A 58 -12.60 -3.10 -11.75
C TYR A 58 -12.64 -1.80 -10.92
N LYS A 59 -13.61 -1.69 -10.00
CA LYS A 59 -13.74 -0.51 -9.13
C LYS A 59 -12.54 -0.34 -8.20
N LEU A 60 -11.97 -1.44 -7.68
CA LEU A 60 -10.76 -1.37 -6.84
C LEU A 60 -9.55 -0.88 -7.65
N THR A 61 -9.40 -1.31 -8.91
CA THR A 61 -8.38 -0.77 -9.81
C THR A 61 -8.56 0.73 -10.03
N LEU A 62 -9.79 1.19 -10.32
CA LEU A 62 -10.08 2.62 -10.48
C LEU A 62 -9.79 3.41 -9.20
N TRP A 63 -10.16 2.86 -8.04
CA TRP A 63 -9.86 3.46 -6.74
C TRP A 63 -8.36 3.61 -6.53
N ASN A 64 -7.57 2.57 -6.79
CA ASN A 64 -6.11 2.63 -6.67
C ASN A 64 -5.49 3.64 -7.63
N MET A 65 -5.97 3.71 -8.87
CA MET A 65 -5.51 4.71 -9.84
C MET A 65 -5.83 6.12 -9.34
N TRP A 66 -7.05 6.36 -8.88
CA TRP A 66 -7.46 7.68 -8.40
C TRP A 66 -6.74 8.08 -7.11
N TYR A 67 -6.66 7.20 -6.12
CA TYR A 67 -6.03 7.46 -4.82
C TYR A 67 -4.54 7.80 -4.97
N ASN A 68 -3.81 7.10 -5.85
CA ASN A 68 -2.38 7.36 -6.08
C ASN A 68 -2.10 8.62 -6.90
N GLU A 69 -3.14 9.28 -7.42
CA GLU A 69 -3.08 10.59 -8.09
C GLU A 69 -3.57 11.73 -7.17
N LEU A 70 -3.87 11.46 -5.89
CA LEU A 70 -4.22 12.50 -4.92
C LEU A 70 -2.97 13.04 -4.23
N GLU A 71 -2.90 14.37 -4.11
CA GLU A 71 -1.86 15.04 -3.34
C GLU A 71 -1.86 14.57 -1.89
N ASN A 72 -0.66 14.32 -1.36
CA ASN A 72 -0.48 13.89 0.01
C ASN A 72 0.42 14.87 0.76
N ILE A 73 -0.08 15.43 1.86
CA ILE A 73 0.66 16.38 2.70
C ILE A 73 1.91 15.73 3.31
N ALA A 74 1.90 14.42 3.56
CA ALA A 74 3.07 13.69 4.05
C ALA A 74 4.14 13.49 2.98
N LEU A 75 3.83 13.79 1.71
CA LEU A 75 4.74 13.73 0.56
C LEU A 75 5.03 15.13 0.00
N ASP A 76 5.02 16.16 0.85
CA ASP A 76 5.27 17.56 0.47
C ASP A 76 4.33 18.08 -0.63
N GLY A 77 3.09 17.58 -0.67
CA GLY A 77 2.09 17.95 -1.66
C GLY A 77 2.17 17.17 -2.97
N LEU A 78 3.12 16.24 -3.11
CA LEU A 78 3.19 15.34 -4.26
C LEU A 78 2.12 14.24 -4.15
N THR A 79 1.71 13.71 -5.31
CA THR A 79 0.96 12.45 -5.35
C THR A 79 1.88 11.27 -5.07
N PRO A 80 1.36 10.11 -4.59
CA PRO A 80 2.14 8.89 -4.49
C PRO A 80 2.86 8.53 -5.80
N ASN A 81 2.21 8.65 -6.95
CA ASN A 81 2.82 8.34 -8.25
C ASN A 81 3.95 9.32 -8.63
N GLU A 82 3.76 10.62 -8.39
CA GLU A 82 4.81 11.63 -8.59
C GLU A 82 6.01 11.37 -7.69
N TYR A 83 5.77 11.04 -6.42
CA TYR A 83 6.82 10.68 -5.48
C TYR A 83 7.60 9.45 -5.96
N LEU A 84 6.93 8.38 -6.40
CA LEU A 84 7.60 7.19 -6.93
C LEU A 84 8.48 7.52 -8.14
N TYR A 85 7.97 8.34 -9.06
CA TYR A 85 8.69 8.76 -10.26
C TYR A 85 9.95 9.59 -9.93
N LEU A 86 9.82 10.57 -9.03
CA LEU A 86 10.91 11.48 -8.66
C LEU A 86 12.01 10.77 -7.87
N TRP A 87 11.64 9.89 -6.95
CA TRP A 87 12.57 9.28 -6.00
C TRP A 87 13.21 7.98 -6.51
N LYS A 88 12.89 7.56 -7.75
CA LYS A 88 13.43 6.34 -8.39
C LYS A 88 13.42 5.16 -7.41
N VAL A 89 12.31 4.97 -6.71
CA VAL A 89 12.18 3.88 -5.75
C VAL A 89 12.53 2.58 -6.49
N GLN A 90 13.56 1.89 -6.02
CA GLN A 90 14.00 0.65 -6.65
C GLN A 90 12.88 -0.40 -6.49
N ASN A 91 12.62 -1.16 -7.56
CA ASN A 91 11.65 -2.27 -7.59
C ASN A 91 10.15 -1.87 -7.59
N VAL A 92 9.80 -0.73 -8.18
CA VAL A 92 8.41 -0.48 -8.61
C VAL A 92 8.22 -1.17 -9.97
N LEU A 93 7.30 -2.14 -10.06
CA LEU A 93 6.93 -2.74 -11.35
C LEU A 93 6.20 -1.68 -12.19
N SER A 94 6.76 -1.36 -13.36
CA SER A 94 6.11 -0.55 -14.41
C SER A 94 4.94 -1.27 -15.05
#